data_AF-A0A3M2L9I2-F1
#
_entry.id   AF-A0A3M2L9I2-F1
#
_cell.length_a   1.000
_cell.length_b   1.000
_cell.length_c   1.000
_cell.angle_alpha   90.00
_cell.angle_beta   90.00
_cell.angle_gamma   90.00
#
_symmetry.space_group_name_H-M   'P 1'
#
loop_
_entity.id
_entity.type
_entity.pdbx_description
1 polymer ?
#
loop_
_entity_poly.entity_id
_entity_poly.type
_entity_poly.pdbx_seq_one_letter_code
_entity_poly.pdbx_strand_id
1 'polypeptide(L)'
;MSWATTHEWWQTVRDVEAEIERRRDGILPWQPRYAEIFGSRAGLLTALRYRWDLTMQAQADLDYAESTDLRELRARNTGLLRVLTNTVSPAVGVGVEPTVA
;
A
#
# COMPACT_ATOMS: atom_id res chain seq x y z
N MET A 1 19.65 11.09 1.22
CA MET A 1 19.49 9.77 0.58
C MET A 1 20.49 9.67 -0.56
N SER A 2 21.32 8.64 -0.59
CA SER A 2 22.15 8.35 -1.77
C SER A 2 21.30 7.63 -2.82
N TRP A 3 21.72 7.69 -4.08
CA TRP A 3 21.04 6.97 -5.17
C TRP A 3 20.93 5.46 -4.91
N ALA A 4 21.93 4.87 -4.24
CA ALA A 4 21.92 3.47 -3.82
C ALA A 4 20.82 3.19 -2.79
N THR A 5 20.67 4.06 -1.78
CA THR A 5 19.59 3.95 -0.78
C THR A 5 18.20 4.06 -1.44
N THR A 6 18.05 4.93 -2.43
CA THR A 6 16.79 5.06 -3.18
C THR A 6 16.49 3.82 -4.02
N HIS A 7 17.50 3.23 -4.68
CA HIS A 7 17.32 2.01 -5.46
C HIS A 7 16.93 0.82 -4.59
N GLU A 8 17.63 0.62 -3.47
CA GLU A 8 17.35 -0.42 -2.49
C GLU A 8 15.95 -0.28 -1.88
N TRP A 9 15.54 0.95 -1.59
CA TRP A 9 14.19 1.27 -1.12
C TRP A 9 13.14 0.84 -2.15
N TRP A 10 13.30 1.22 -3.42
CA TRP A 10 12.36 0.85 -4.48
C TRP A 10 12.34 -0.65 -4.78
N GLN A 11 13.50 -1.31 -4.74
CA GLN A 11 13.58 -2.74 -4.93
C GLN A 11 12.83 -3.48 -3.82
N THR A 12 13.02 -3.06 -2.58
CA THR A 12 12.33 -3.66 -1.43
C THR A 12 10.81 -3.48 -1.52
N VAL A 13 10.34 -2.30 -1.95
CA VAL A 13 8.90 -2.05 -2.18
C VAL A 13 8.34 -3.02 -3.23
N ARG A 14 9.04 -3.20 -4.36
CA ARG A 14 8.62 -4.11 -5.44
C ARG A 14 8.60 -5.57 -5.00
N ASP A 15 9.59 -6.00 -4.23
CA ASP A 15 9.66 -7.37 -3.72
C ASP A 15 8.50 -7.66 -2.75
N VAL A 16 8.19 -6.72 -1.87
CA VAL A 16 7.04 -6.82 -0.96
C VAL A 16 5.72 -6.83 -1.73
N GLU A 17 5.57 -5.98 -2.73
CA GLU A 17 4.39 -5.94 -3.61
C GLU A 17 4.19 -7.27 -4.34
N ALA A 18 5.24 -7.84 -4.92
CA ALA A 18 5.18 -9.14 -5.60
C ALA A 18 4.80 -10.28 -4.66
N GLU A 19 5.30 -10.27 -3.42
CA GLU A 19 4.93 -11.24 -2.39
C GLU A 19 3.44 -11.12 -2.00
N ILE A 20 2.97 -9.89 -1.79
CA ILE A 20 1.56 -9.60 -1.49
C ILE A 20 0.65 -10.09 -2.63
N GLU A 21 1.01 -9.82 -3.88
CA GLU A 21 0.21 -10.25 -5.04
C GLU A 21 0.25 -11.76 -5.26
N ARG A 22 1.31 -12.45 -4.81
CA ARG A 22 1.38 -13.91 -4.83
C ARG A 22 0.46 -14.53 -3.78
N ARG A 23 0.46 -13.99 -2.55
CA ARG A 23 -0.33 -14.52 -1.43
C ARG A 23 -1.80 -14.16 -1.51
N ARG A 24 -2.10 -12.90 -1.86
CA ARG A 24 -3.45 -12.29 -1.90
C ARG A 24 -4.28 -12.50 -0.62
N ASP A 25 -3.62 -12.76 0.50
CA ASP A 25 -4.22 -13.03 1.81
C ASP A 25 -4.64 -11.75 2.55
N GLY A 26 -4.22 -10.58 2.07
CA GLY A 26 -4.48 -9.30 2.71
C GLY A 26 -3.62 -9.05 3.95
N ILE A 27 -2.55 -9.82 4.13
CA ILE A 27 -1.60 -9.71 5.24
C ILE A 27 -0.33 -9.02 4.73
N LEU A 28 0.06 -7.93 5.39
CA LEU A 28 1.34 -7.29 5.12
C LEU A 28 2.49 -8.21 5.56
N PRO A 29 3.41 -8.62 4.65
CA PRO A 29 4.50 -9.54 4.97
C PRO A 29 5.65 -8.81 5.69
N TRP A 30 5.35 -8.20 6.83
CA TRP A 30 6.29 -7.43 7.64
C TRP A 30 7.43 -8.31 8.18
N GLN A 31 8.66 -7.83 8.07
CA GLN A 31 9.86 -8.52 8.53
C GLN A 31 10.81 -7.50 9.20
N PRO A 32 11.55 -7.87 10.26
CA PRO A 32 12.37 -6.92 11.02
C PRO A 32 13.38 -6.13 10.18
N ARG A 33 13.97 -6.75 9.15
CA ARG A 33 14.90 -6.07 8.22
C ARG A 33 14.29 -4.85 7.52
N TYR A 34 12.96 -4.81 7.36
CA TYR A 34 12.27 -3.68 6.75
C TYR A 34 12.21 -2.47 7.70
N ALA A 35 12.43 -2.65 9.00
CA ALA A 35 12.52 -1.53 9.94
C ALA A 35 13.73 -0.64 9.68
N GLU A 36 14.83 -1.18 9.14
CA GLU A 36 16.03 -0.40 8.81
C GLU A 36 15.78 0.56 7.64
N ILE A 37 14.87 0.19 6.73
CA ILE A 37 14.57 0.93 5.49
C ILE A 37 13.35 1.84 5.67
N PHE A 38 12.29 1.33 6.31
CA PHE A 38 10.99 1.99 6.41
C PHE A 38 10.66 2.47 7.83
N GLY A 39 11.52 2.19 8.81
CA GLY A 39 11.35 2.56 10.22
C GLY A 39 10.32 1.70 10.98
N SER A 40 9.16 1.44 10.37
CA SER A 40 8.08 0.70 11.03
C SER A 40 7.15 0.03 10.03
N ARG A 41 6.27 -0.84 10.56
CA ARG A 41 5.19 -1.46 9.78
C ARG A 41 4.31 -0.42 9.09
N ALA A 42 4.00 0.68 9.78
CA ALA A 42 3.25 1.79 9.21
C ALA A 42 4.03 2.50 8.10
N GLY A 43 5.35 2.64 8.25
CA GLY A 43 6.21 3.22 7.21
C GLY A 43 6.23 2.40 5.92
N LEU A 44 6.29 1.07 6.03
CA LEU A 44 6.17 0.19 4.85
C LEU A 44 4.80 0.30 4.19
N LEU A 45 3.73 0.42 4.99
CA LEU A 45 2.38 0.59 4.46
C LEU A 45 2.20 1.93 3.73
N THR A 46 2.73 3.01 4.29
CA THR A 46 2.76 4.32 3.64
C THR A 46 3.55 4.27 2.33
N ALA A 47 4.70 3.57 2.31
CA ALA A 47 5.49 3.38 1.09
C ALA A 47 4.72 2.63 0.00
N LEU A 48 4.03 1.55 0.37
CA LEU A 48 3.18 0.78 -0.54
C LEU A 48 2.00 1.61 -1.08
N ARG A 49 1.37 2.41 -0.23
CA ARG A 49 0.29 3.33 -0.65
C ARG A 49 0.80 4.40 -1.60
N TYR A 50 1.94 5.02 -1.28
CA TYR A 50 2.57 6.01 -2.15
C TYR A 50 2.93 5.41 -3.52
N ARG A 51 3.43 4.18 -3.55
CA ARG A 51 3.69 3.46 -4.81
C ARG A 51 2.42 3.23 -5.61
N TRP A 52 1.33 2.81 -4.97
CA TRP A 52 0.04 2.65 -5.63
C TRP A 52 -0.48 3.97 -6.22
N ASP A 53 -0.41 5.05 -5.45
CA ASP A 53 -0.85 6.38 -5.89
C ASP A 53 -0.02 6.89 -7.07
N LEU A 54 1.30 6.67 -7.07
CA LEU A 54 2.15 6.98 -8.22
C LEU A 54 1.81 6.15 -9.46
N THR A 55 1.51 4.86 -9.29
CA THR A 55 1.11 4.00 -10.41
C THR A 55 -0.23 4.47 -10.99
N MET A 56 -1.18 4.86 -10.14
CA MET A 56 -2.46 5.45 -10.55
C MET A 56 -2.26 6.79 -11.28
N GLN A 57 -1.41 7.68 -10.76
CA GLN A 57 -1.09 8.97 -11.39
C GLN A 57 -0.41 8.78 -12.74
N ALA A 58 0.56 7.87 -12.84
CA ALA A 58 1.24 7.57 -14.10
C ALA A 58 0.28 7.04 -15.17
N GLN A 59 -0.72 6.23 -14.79
CA GLN A 59 -1.75 5.79 -15.73
C GLN A 59 -2.69 6.94 -16.13
N ALA A 60 -3.06 7.82 -15.19
CA ALA A 60 -3.88 8.99 -15.49
C ALA A 60 -3.17 10.03 -16.39
N ASP A 61 -1.84 10.17 -16.26
CA ASP A 61 -1.03 11.05 -17.11
C ASP A 61 -0.83 10.48 -18.52
N LEU A 62 -0.86 9.16 -18.67
CA LEU A 62 -0.69 8.47 -19.97
C LEU A 62 -2.00 8.36 -20.76
N ASP A 63 -3.15 8.28 -20.09
CA ASP A 63 -4.45 8.10 -20.73
C ASP A 63 -5.44 9.24 -20.43
N TYR A 64 -5.73 10.06 -21.46
CA TYR A 64 -6.91 10.93 -21.49
C TYR A 64 -8.22 10.12 -21.74
N ALA A 65 -8.13 8.79 -21.87
CA ALA A 65 -9.22 7.88 -22.23
C ALA A 65 -9.49 6.82 -21.14
N GLU A 66 -10.56 7.07 -20.37
CA GLU A 66 -11.49 6.16 -19.69
C GLU A 66 -11.04 4.79 -19.09
N SER A 67 -11.22 4.69 -17.76
CA SER A 67 -11.79 3.60 -16.92
C SER A 67 -11.44 2.11 -17.09
N THR A 68 -11.23 1.58 -18.30
CA THR A 68 -10.97 0.15 -18.53
C THR A 68 -9.57 -0.24 -18.05
N ASP A 69 -8.56 0.59 -18.33
CA ASP A 69 -7.18 0.37 -17.88
C ASP A 69 -7.06 0.44 -16.35
N LEU A 70 -7.84 1.33 -15.72
CA LEU A 70 -7.90 1.40 -14.25
C LEU A 70 -8.52 0.15 -13.62
N ARG A 71 -9.51 -0.48 -14.28
CA ARG A 71 -10.10 -1.73 -13.79
C ARG A 71 -9.10 -2.87 -13.90
N GLU A 72 -8.39 -3.00 -15.01
CA GLU A 72 -7.35 -4.01 -15.17
C GLU A 72 -6.20 -3.80 -14.17
N LEU A 73 -5.77 -2.55 -13.98
CA LEU A 73 -4.73 -2.21 -13.02
C LEU A 73 -5.13 -2.61 -11.59
N ARG A 74 -6.36 -2.32 -11.17
CA ARG A 74 -6.88 -2.77 -9.87
C ARG A 74 -6.96 -4.29 -9.79
N ALA A 75 -7.40 -4.97 -10.84
CA ALA A 75 -7.47 -6.43 -10.87
C ALA A 75 -6.08 -7.07 -10.71
N ARG A 76 -5.06 -6.50 -11.35
CA ARG A 76 -3.66 -6.94 -11.24
C ARG A 76 -3.04 -6.67 -9.86
N ASN A 77 -3.59 -5.75 -9.08
CA ASN A 77 -3.11 -5.34 -7.75
C ASN A 77 -4.09 -5.67 -6.61
N THR A 78 -4.83 -6.79 -6.76
CA THR A 78 -5.88 -7.15 -5.81
C THR A 78 -5.33 -7.46 -4.42
N GLY A 79 -4.13 -8.07 -4.33
CA GLY A 79 -3.49 -8.37 -3.05
C GLY A 79 -3.12 -7.10 -2.28
N LEU A 80 -2.52 -6.13 -2.98
CA LEU A 80 -2.12 -4.85 -2.43
C LEU A 80 -3.33 -4.07 -1.92
N LEU A 81 -4.40 -4.02 -2.72
CA LEU A 81 -5.65 -3.36 -2.33
C LEU A 81 -6.27 -4.00 -1.08
N ARG A 82 -6.20 -5.34 -0.94
CA ARG A 82 -6.64 -6.03 0.28
C ARG A 82 -5.82 -5.60 1.49
N VAL A 83 -4.48 -5.57 1.37
CA VAL A 83 -3.60 -5.11 2.47
C VAL A 83 -3.93 -3.68 2.87
N LEU A 84 -4.06 -2.77 1.89
CA LEU A 84 -4.36 -1.36 2.17
C LEU A 84 -5.74 -1.19 2.81
N THR A 85 -6.77 -1.88 2.31
CA THR A 85 -8.14 -1.78 2.83
C THR A 85 -8.28 -2.40 4.23
N ASN A 86 -7.57 -3.50 4.50
CA ASN A 86 -7.58 -4.16 5.82
C ASN A 86 -6.95 -3.26 6.91
N THR A 87 -6.06 -2.35 6.52
CA THR A 87 -5.51 -1.34 7.43
C THR A 87 -6.34 -0.07 7.56
N VAL A 88 -7.28 0.17 6.63
CA VAL A 88 -8.38 1.14 6.77
C VAL A 88 -9.58 0.47 7.47
N SER A 89 -9.34 -0.51 8.34
CA SER A 89 -10.23 -0.74 9.46
C SER A 89 -9.74 0.14 10.61
N PRO A 90 -10.15 1.44 10.68
CA PRO A 90 -10.10 2.09 11.97
C PRO A 90 -11.01 1.26 12.86
N ALA A 91 -10.56 1.01 14.09
CA ALA A 91 -11.49 0.74 15.16
C ALA A 91 -12.60 1.80 15.06
N VAL A 92 -13.78 1.40 14.63
CA VAL A 92 -15.01 2.14 14.88
C VAL A 92 -15.29 1.93 16.37
N GLY A 93 -14.44 2.53 17.20
CA GLY A 93 -14.80 2.89 18.54
C GLY A 93 -15.75 4.06 18.40
N VAL A 94 -17.02 3.76 18.14
CA VAL A 94 -18.11 4.67 18.48
C VAL A 94 -18.03 4.80 19.99
N GLY A 95 -17.32 5.82 20.46
CA GLY A 95 -17.43 6.34 21.80
C GLY A 95 -18.86 6.82 21.96
N VAL A 96 -19.72 5.91 22.42
CA VAL A 96 -20.94 6.29 23.12
C VAL A 96 -20.49 6.99 24.41
N GLU A 97 -20.41 8.31 24.38
CA GLU A 97 -20.43 9.07 25.63
C GLU A 97 -21.84 8.92 26.23
N PRO A 98 -21.99 8.38 27.45
CA PRO A 98 -23.24 8.48 28.17
C PRO A 98 -23.32 9.89 28.75
N THR A 99 -23.95 10.83 28.02
CA THR A 99 -24.37 12.09 28.64
C THR A 99 -25.59 11.81 29.51
N VAL A 100 -25.30 11.55 30.77
CA VAL A 100 -26.19 11.81 31.91
C VAL A 100 -26.29 13.32 32.09
N ALA A 101 -27.49 13.87 31.88
CA ALA A 101 -28.07 15.01 32.61
C ALA A 101 -29.57 15.07 32.32
#